data_AF-A0A918P428-F1
#
_entry.id   AF-A0A918P428-F1
#
_cell.length_a   1.000
_cell.length_b   1.000
_cell.length_c   1.000
_cell.angle_alpha   90.00
_cell.angle_beta   90.00
_cell.angle_gamma   90.00
#
_symmetry.space_group_name_H-M   'P 1'
#
loop_
_entity.id
_entity.type
_entity.pdbx_description
1 polymer ?
#
loop_
_entity_poly.entity_id
_entity_poly.type
_entity_poly.pdbx_seq_one_letter_code
_entity_poly.pdbx_strand_id
1 'polypeptide(L)'
;MEASGAAVIDLIRGHRDGTGAPVTPYALAFTTRSARAYHLRHASGILHSASRIVHAVSQSLDNWNVSIRLQTAHVCLQYASVQARHAGAGADPALAAFPQALPLIPVPALPTDPLAQVADRIRDDCEQLSRAAYETLHGRSAQPLSGSDLQLVVRWRSLGAMLAGRLLVQAAAEAPDEAGSSLRGCADSLRSAARAWRGVQERWDRVVDVDDPRIRPRLPQPSYEMARRGQVSRMPRGTAPHPAVEIARASALRAGRLLFGGDWDPDSASGPPRTRPAPDIVADAGGVAELAQTVYRLTAADWRIAVAAPRAVTAIEHRLLTDVPEHRPVGHPYRFYQLHDHQLERIHTSFQQVCAAQQAAAQSLLATAPGIGMDTRRAVLDATAHRHITDWTWAPVTAPAPAMLGAIARGAAVPPPATPGRGAGV
;
A
#
# COMPACT_ATOMS: atom_id res chain seq x y z
N MET A 1 -9.85 3.18 16.15
CA MET A 1 -9.75 2.12 17.18
C MET A 1 -8.29 1.73 17.31
N GLU A 2 -7.65 2.03 18.44
CA GLU A 2 -6.27 1.59 18.70
C GLU A 2 -6.25 0.08 18.97
N ALA A 3 -5.42 -0.65 18.21
CA ALA A 3 -5.31 -2.10 18.32
C ALA A 3 -4.72 -2.52 19.68
N SER A 4 -5.32 -3.51 20.33
CA SER A 4 -4.86 -4.05 21.61
C SER A 4 -3.51 -4.78 21.51
N GLY A 5 -2.89 -5.07 22.65
CA GLY A 5 -1.55 -5.70 22.73
C GLY A 5 -1.43 -7.08 22.08
N ALA A 6 -2.48 -7.90 22.11
CA ALA A 6 -2.50 -9.17 21.39
C ALA A 6 -2.64 -8.96 19.87
N ALA A 7 -3.36 -7.89 19.47
CA ALA A 7 -3.69 -7.63 18.08
C ALA A 7 -2.47 -7.31 17.22
N VAL A 8 -1.43 -6.59 17.69
CA VAL A 8 -0.25 -6.30 16.82
C VAL A 8 0.69 -7.51 16.70
N ILE A 9 0.81 -8.37 17.72
CA ILE A 9 1.56 -9.64 17.58
C ILE A 9 0.88 -10.55 16.56
N ASP A 10 -0.44 -10.68 16.63
CA ASP A 10 -1.21 -11.47 15.68
C ASP A 10 -1.22 -10.83 14.28
N LEU A 11 -1.22 -9.49 14.21
CA LEU A 11 -1.05 -8.76 12.95
C LEU A 11 0.30 -9.06 12.30
N ILE A 12 1.41 -8.99 13.05
CA ILE A 12 2.76 -9.34 12.57
C ILE A 12 2.82 -10.80 12.12
N ARG A 13 2.21 -11.72 12.88
CA ARG A 13 2.10 -13.14 12.48
C ARG A 13 1.31 -13.31 11.19
N GLY A 14 0.27 -12.53 10.97
CA GLY A 14 -0.55 -12.56 9.76
C GLY A 14 0.25 -12.30 8.47
N HIS A 15 1.39 -11.60 8.56
CA HIS A 15 2.28 -11.40 7.41
C HIS A 15 3.19 -12.61 7.12
N ARG A 16 2.98 -13.76 7.77
CA ARG A 16 3.67 -15.02 7.53
C ARG A 16 2.68 -16.14 7.21
N ASP A 17 3.08 -17.08 6.38
CA ASP A 17 2.28 -18.27 6.08
C ASP A 17 2.37 -19.34 7.18
N GLY A 18 1.70 -20.48 6.98
CA GLY A 18 1.72 -21.61 7.91
C GLY A 18 3.09 -22.25 8.12
N THR A 19 4.08 -21.96 7.26
CA THR A 19 5.48 -22.39 7.42
C THR A 19 6.35 -21.34 8.12
N GLY A 20 5.79 -20.16 8.40
CA GLY A 20 6.50 -19.02 8.98
C GLY A 20 7.23 -18.16 7.96
N ALA A 21 7.11 -18.45 6.66
CA ALA A 21 7.73 -17.68 5.60
C ALA A 21 6.96 -16.37 5.36
N PRO A 22 7.65 -15.26 5.05
CA PRO A 22 6.99 -13.97 4.83
C PRO A 22 6.09 -14.00 3.57
N VAL A 23 4.88 -13.44 3.67
CA VAL A 23 3.94 -13.31 2.53
C VAL A 23 3.72 -11.86 2.11
N THR A 24 4.27 -10.90 2.84
CA THR A 24 4.22 -9.48 2.49
C THR A 24 5.56 -8.81 2.86
N PRO A 25 5.87 -7.60 2.34
CA PRO A 25 7.13 -6.95 2.68
C PRO A 25 7.20 -6.47 4.14
N TYR A 26 6.04 -6.32 4.81
CA TYR A 26 5.95 -5.89 6.20
C TYR A 26 6.36 -6.97 7.21
N ALA A 27 6.39 -8.24 6.79
CA ALA A 27 6.84 -9.36 7.63
C ALA A 27 8.28 -9.22 8.14
N LEU A 28 9.07 -8.41 7.44
CA LEU A 28 10.48 -8.15 7.71
C LEU A 28 10.72 -6.74 8.28
N ALA A 29 9.71 -5.86 8.24
CA ALA A 29 9.86 -4.46 8.65
C ALA A 29 10.06 -4.30 10.16
N PHE A 30 9.56 -5.23 10.98
CA PHE A 30 9.71 -5.16 12.43
C PHE A 30 10.08 -6.48 13.07
N THR A 31 10.90 -6.38 14.12
CA THR A 31 11.18 -7.50 15.01
C THR A 31 10.09 -7.63 16.06
N THR A 32 9.95 -8.83 16.65
CA THR A 32 9.10 -9.07 17.82
C THR A 32 9.46 -8.17 19.01
N ARG A 33 10.72 -7.70 19.10
CA ARG A 33 11.18 -6.75 20.12
C ARG A 33 10.58 -5.36 19.91
N SER A 34 10.58 -4.85 18.68
CA SER A 34 9.97 -3.53 18.35
C SER A 34 8.47 -3.52 18.61
N ALA A 35 7.78 -4.62 18.26
CA ALA A 35 6.37 -4.81 18.56
C ALA A 35 6.08 -4.78 20.07
N ARG A 36 6.85 -5.53 20.86
CA ARG A 36 6.75 -5.52 22.34
C ARG A 36 7.00 -4.13 22.94
N ALA A 37 7.99 -3.40 22.43
CA ALA A 37 8.26 -2.04 22.89
C ALA A 37 7.08 -1.09 22.62
N TYR A 38 6.50 -1.15 21.41
CA TYR A 38 5.30 -0.39 21.06
C TYR A 38 4.09 -0.75 21.94
N HIS A 39 3.88 -2.03 22.23
CA HIS A 39 2.83 -2.48 23.14
C HIS A 39 2.99 -1.92 24.55
N LEU A 40 4.19 -2.03 25.13
CA LEU A 40 4.46 -1.53 26.47
C LEU A 40 4.29 -0.01 26.53
N ARG A 41 4.64 0.70 25.44
CA ARG A 41 4.41 2.14 25.32
C ARG A 41 2.92 2.48 25.33
N HIS A 42 2.07 1.83 24.54
CA HIS A 42 0.62 2.07 24.56
C HIS A 42 -0.04 1.64 25.88
N ALA A 43 0.35 0.47 26.41
CA ALA A 43 -0.14 -0.01 27.69
C ALA A 43 0.16 0.98 28.83
N SER A 44 1.30 1.68 28.79
CA SER A 44 1.63 2.71 29.79
C SER A 44 0.57 3.82 29.87
N GLY A 45 0.01 4.24 28.73
CA GLY A 45 -1.06 5.25 28.69
C GLY A 45 -2.36 4.74 29.29
N ILE A 46 -2.77 3.52 28.93
CA ILE A 46 -3.99 2.88 29.45
C ILE A 46 -3.88 2.67 30.96
N LEU A 47 -2.74 2.14 31.44
CA LEU A 47 -2.47 1.91 32.86
C LEU A 47 -2.50 3.22 33.65
N HIS A 48 -1.96 4.31 33.08
CA HIS A 48 -2.00 5.62 33.70
C HIS A 48 -3.44 6.17 33.79
N SER A 49 -4.23 6.06 32.71
CA SER A 49 -5.64 6.48 32.72
C SER A 49 -6.48 5.66 33.69
N ALA A 50 -6.31 4.34 33.69
CA ALA A 50 -6.99 3.44 34.63
C ALA A 50 -6.62 3.76 36.09
N SER A 51 -5.34 4.06 36.36
CA SER A 51 -4.87 4.49 37.67
C SER A 51 -5.59 5.75 38.17
N ARG A 52 -5.83 6.73 37.29
CA ARG A 52 -6.58 7.96 37.65
C ARG A 52 -8.04 7.67 37.97
N ILE A 53 -8.69 6.78 37.20
CA ILE A 53 -10.08 6.37 37.45
C ILE A 53 -10.17 5.65 38.79
N VAL A 54 -9.30 4.67 39.04
CA VAL A 54 -9.26 3.92 40.31
C VAL A 54 -9.05 4.85 41.52
N HIS A 55 -8.22 5.89 41.37
CA HIS A 55 -8.02 6.89 42.42
C HIS A 55 -9.27 7.75 42.68
N ALA A 56 -9.94 8.21 41.63
CA ALA A 56 -11.16 8.99 41.77
C ALA A 56 -12.29 8.16 42.43
N VAL A 57 -12.37 6.86 42.09
CA VAL A 57 -13.31 5.94 42.73
C VAL A 57 -12.92 5.65 44.19
N SER A 58 -11.63 5.51 44.52
CA SER A 58 -11.21 5.28 45.91
C SER A 58 -11.55 6.45 46.85
N GLN A 59 -11.59 7.67 46.32
CA GLN A 59 -11.95 8.90 47.04
C GLN A 59 -13.46 9.09 47.25
N SER A 60 -14.30 8.37 46.51
CA SER A 60 -15.77 8.56 46.51
C SER A 60 -16.54 7.44 47.23
N LEU A 61 -15.84 6.43 47.76
CA LEU A 61 -16.46 5.29 48.43
C LEU A 61 -16.31 5.37 49.95
N ASP A 62 -17.43 5.24 50.67
CA ASP A 62 -17.48 5.25 52.14
C ASP A 62 -17.03 3.92 52.80
N ASN A 63 -16.69 2.90 52.00
CA ASN A 63 -16.20 1.63 52.52
C ASN A 63 -14.66 1.61 52.60
N TRP A 64 -14.14 1.73 53.83
CA TRP A 64 -12.70 1.74 54.14
C TRP A 64 -11.92 0.58 53.51
N ASN A 65 -12.43 -0.65 53.59
CA ASN A 65 -11.73 -1.83 53.06
C ASN A 65 -11.64 -1.80 51.52
N VAL A 66 -12.67 -1.27 50.86
CA VAL A 66 -12.68 -1.11 49.40
C VAL A 66 -11.76 0.03 48.97
N SER A 67 -11.79 1.15 49.71
CA SER A 67 -10.92 2.31 49.45
C SER A 67 -9.43 1.93 49.54
N ILE A 68 -9.00 1.19 50.56
CA ILE A 68 -7.62 0.70 50.68
C ILE A 68 -7.22 -0.17 49.48
N ARG A 69 -8.07 -1.12 49.08
CA ARG A 69 -7.77 -2.01 47.94
C ARG A 69 -7.62 -1.23 46.63
N LEU A 70 -8.47 -0.24 46.41
CA LEU A 70 -8.37 0.65 45.25
C LEU A 70 -7.14 1.55 45.32
N GLN A 71 -6.75 2.03 46.50
CA GLN A 71 -5.50 2.77 46.69
C GLN A 71 -4.27 1.91 46.35
N THR A 72 -4.26 0.64 46.77
CA THR A 72 -3.21 -0.32 46.38
C THR A 72 -3.21 -0.55 44.88
N ALA A 73 -4.38 -0.78 44.27
CA ALA A 73 -4.50 -0.95 42.82
C ALA A 73 -4.01 0.30 42.06
N HIS A 74 -4.31 1.50 42.55
CA HIS A 74 -3.82 2.76 42.00
C HIS A 74 -2.28 2.80 41.96
N VAL A 75 -1.62 2.51 43.08
CA VAL A 75 -0.15 2.48 43.18
C VAL A 75 0.46 1.42 42.25
N CYS A 76 -0.12 0.21 42.22
CA CYS A 76 0.33 -0.85 41.32
C CYS A 76 0.20 -0.45 39.85
N LEU A 77 -0.90 0.19 39.46
CA LEU A 77 -1.11 0.68 38.09
C LEU A 77 -0.17 1.82 37.72
N GLN A 78 0.13 2.75 38.65
CA GLN A 78 1.15 3.79 38.43
C GLN A 78 2.53 3.19 38.21
N TYR A 79 2.94 2.26 39.09
CA TYR A 79 4.23 1.58 38.97
C TYR A 79 4.33 0.81 37.66
N ALA A 80 3.31 0.03 37.31
CA ALA A 80 3.24 -0.70 36.05
C ALA A 80 3.29 0.24 34.84
N SER A 81 2.61 1.40 34.90
CA SER A 81 2.67 2.43 33.85
C SER A 81 4.10 2.95 33.65
N VAL A 82 4.82 3.26 34.73
CA VAL A 82 6.21 3.76 34.64
C VAL A 82 7.13 2.68 34.07
N GLN A 83 7.01 1.43 34.55
CA GLN A 83 7.80 0.31 34.05
C GLN A 83 7.51 0.02 32.57
N ALA A 84 6.24 0.03 32.17
CA ALA A 84 5.84 -0.14 30.78
C ALA A 84 6.38 0.99 29.88
N ARG A 85 6.39 2.24 30.37
CA ARG A 85 6.97 3.37 29.64
C ARG A 85 8.48 3.23 29.47
N HIS A 86 9.18 2.77 30.50
CA HIS A 86 10.61 2.55 30.48
C HIS A 86 11.00 1.38 29.56
N ALA A 87 10.33 0.23 29.71
CA ALA A 87 10.54 -0.94 28.85
C ALA A 87 10.08 -0.72 27.39
N GLY A 88 9.18 0.24 27.16
CA GLY A 88 8.77 0.72 25.83
C GLY A 88 9.64 1.85 25.27
N ALA A 89 10.75 2.22 25.90
CA ALA A 89 11.70 3.21 25.37
C ALA A 89 12.38 2.64 24.11
N GLY A 90 11.93 3.09 22.93
CA GLY A 90 12.32 2.50 21.62
C GLY A 90 11.15 1.96 20.81
N ALA A 91 9.91 2.17 21.25
CA ALA A 91 8.72 1.96 20.43
C ALA A 91 8.79 2.76 19.12
N ASP A 92 8.64 2.07 17.99
CA ASP A 92 8.54 2.73 16.69
C ASP A 92 7.09 3.19 16.47
N PRO A 93 6.82 4.51 16.31
CA PRO A 93 5.47 5.00 16.08
C PRO A 93 4.87 4.54 14.74
N ALA A 94 5.68 4.09 13.78
CA ALA A 94 5.20 3.57 12.50
C ALA A 94 4.43 2.24 12.65
N LEU A 95 4.60 1.52 13.77
CA LEU A 95 3.78 0.34 14.09
C LEU A 95 2.29 0.66 14.25
N ALA A 96 1.93 1.91 14.53
CA ALA A 96 0.52 2.34 14.56
C ALA A 96 -0.15 2.26 13.18
N ALA A 97 0.63 2.33 12.10
CA ALA A 97 0.18 2.28 10.71
C ALA A 97 0.40 0.90 10.06
N PHE A 98 0.70 -0.13 10.87
CA PHE A 98 0.99 -1.47 10.39
C PHE A 98 -0.26 -2.08 9.74
N PRO A 99 -0.20 -2.50 8.47
CA PRO A 99 -1.38 -2.98 7.74
C PRO A 99 -1.80 -4.38 8.16
N GLN A 100 -3.01 -4.76 7.76
CA GLN A 100 -3.42 -6.15 7.76
C GLN A 100 -2.82 -6.89 6.56
N ALA A 101 -2.44 -8.15 6.75
CA ALA A 101 -2.01 -9.04 5.69
C ALA A 101 -3.23 -9.61 4.94
N LEU A 102 -3.86 -8.79 4.10
CA LEU A 102 -5.06 -9.21 3.36
C LEU A 102 -4.75 -10.36 2.39
N PRO A 103 -5.67 -11.33 2.23
CA PRO A 103 -5.54 -12.38 1.20
C PRO A 103 -5.73 -11.78 -0.19
N LEU A 104 -5.16 -12.43 -1.22
CA LEU A 104 -5.34 -12.06 -2.63
C LEU A 104 -6.71 -12.50 -3.17
N ILE A 105 -7.77 -12.02 -2.54
CA ILE A 105 -9.16 -12.26 -2.95
C ILE A 105 -9.70 -10.93 -3.46
N PRO A 106 -9.94 -10.78 -4.78
CA PRO A 106 -10.41 -9.54 -5.34
C PRO A 106 -11.84 -9.25 -4.87
N VAL A 107 -12.05 -8.04 -4.36
CA VAL A 107 -13.40 -7.53 -4.08
C VAL A 107 -13.78 -6.62 -5.24
N PRO A 108 -14.79 -6.96 -6.07
CA PRO A 108 -15.17 -6.13 -7.19
C PRO A 108 -15.64 -4.77 -6.71
N ALA A 109 -15.38 -3.73 -7.50
CA ALA A 109 -15.98 -2.43 -7.27
C ALA A 109 -17.41 -2.45 -7.85
N LEU A 110 -18.44 -2.37 -7.01
CA LEU A 110 -19.84 -2.36 -7.44
C LEU A 110 -20.39 -0.92 -7.53
N PRO A 111 -21.24 -0.58 -8.52
CA PRO A 111 -21.80 0.78 -8.63
C PRO A 111 -22.57 1.23 -7.40
N THR A 112 -23.13 0.27 -6.66
CA THR A 112 -23.89 0.45 -5.42
C THR A 112 -23.02 0.59 -4.17
N ASP A 113 -21.69 0.51 -4.29
CA ASP A 113 -20.79 0.65 -3.15
C ASP A 113 -20.91 2.08 -2.56
N PRO A 114 -21.04 2.23 -1.23
CA PRO A 114 -21.08 3.55 -0.61
C PRO A 114 -19.80 4.34 -0.88
N LEU A 115 -19.92 5.55 -1.44
CA LEU A 115 -18.78 6.40 -1.79
C LEU A 115 -17.91 6.76 -0.58
N ALA A 116 -18.54 6.93 0.59
CA ALA A 116 -17.84 7.18 1.87
C ALA A 116 -16.90 6.02 2.30
N GLN A 117 -17.01 4.83 1.73
CA GLN A 117 -16.13 3.69 2.02
C GLN A 117 -15.03 3.50 0.97
N VAL A 118 -15.07 4.28 -0.13
CA VAL A 118 -14.18 4.08 -1.27
C VAL A 118 -12.71 4.25 -0.88
N ALA A 119 -12.38 5.26 -0.07
CA ALA A 119 -11.00 5.50 0.36
C ALA A 119 -10.43 4.28 1.12
N ASP A 120 -11.19 3.72 2.06
CA ASP A 120 -10.77 2.54 2.82
C ASP A 120 -10.63 1.31 1.93
N ARG A 121 -11.56 1.08 1.00
CA ARG A 121 -11.45 -0.02 0.03
C ARG A 121 -10.24 0.10 -0.89
N ILE A 122 -9.89 1.32 -1.31
CA ILE A 122 -8.67 1.57 -2.08
C ILE A 122 -7.44 1.23 -1.24
N ARG A 123 -7.43 1.54 0.08
CA ARG A 123 -6.30 1.19 0.96
C ARG A 123 -6.15 -0.32 1.06
N ASP A 124 -7.25 -1.06 1.20
CA ASP A 124 -7.25 -2.53 1.20
C ASP A 124 -6.68 -3.09 -0.11
N ASP A 125 -7.12 -2.57 -1.26
CA ASP A 125 -6.59 -2.94 -2.57
C ASP A 125 -5.07 -2.70 -2.66
N CYS A 126 -4.57 -1.60 -2.07
CA CYS A 126 -3.14 -1.30 -2.05
C CYS A 126 -2.35 -2.34 -1.22
N GLU A 127 -2.91 -2.86 -0.13
CA GLU A 127 -2.27 -3.93 0.65
C GLU A 127 -2.23 -5.24 -0.14
N GLN A 128 -3.33 -5.58 -0.81
CA GLN A 128 -3.41 -6.77 -1.66
C GLN A 128 -2.45 -6.68 -2.87
N LEU A 129 -2.36 -5.52 -3.52
CA LEU A 129 -1.40 -5.29 -4.61
C LEU A 129 0.06 -5.35 -4.11
N SER A 130 0.33 -4.82 -2.92
CA SER A 130 1.65 -4.92 -2.29
C SER A 130 2.03 -6.37 -1.98
N ARG A 131 1.06 -7.19 -1.56
CA ARG A 131 1.23 -8.64 -1.40
C ARG A 131 1.51 -9.33 -2.74
N ALA A 132 0.71 -9.05 -3.77
CA ALA A 132 0.91 -9.64 -5.10
C ALA A 132 2.30 -9.33 -5.68
N ALA A 133 2.76 -8.08 -5.53
CA ALA A 133 4.11 -7.67 -5.92
C ALA A 133 5.19 -8.45 -5.13
N TYR A 134 5.00 -8.61 -3.82
CA TYR A 134 5.93 -9.34 -2.97
C TYR A 134 6.01 -10.84 -3.32
N GLU A 135 4.86 -11.49 -3.51
CA GLU A 135 4.79 -12.90 -3.93
C GLU A 135 5.44 -13.10 -5.31
N THR A 136 5.25 -12.15 -6.23
CA THR A 136 5.90 -12.15 -7.56
C THR A 136 7.42 -12.07 -7.46
N LEU A 137 7.94 -11.13 -6.67
CA LEU A 137 9.39 -10.94 -6.48
C LEU A 137 10.08 -12.18 -5.94
N HIS A 138 9.42 -12.88 -5.02
CA HIS A 138 9.99 -14.03 -4.32
C HIS A 138 9.65 -15.38 -4.98
N GLY A 139 8.96 -15.37 -6.12
CA GLY A 139 8.54 -16.60 -6.81
C GLY A 139 7.60 -17.47 -5.98
N ARG A 140 6.77 -16.86 -5.12
CA ARG A 140 5.87 -17.54 -4.18
C ARG A 140 4.41 -17.50 -4.59
N SER A 141 4.10 -16.83 -5.71
CA SER A 141 2.71 -16.78 -6.18
C SER A 141 2.23 -18.17 -6.59
N ALA A 142 1.06 -18.56 -6.10
CA ALA A 142 0.38 -19.78 -6.55
C ALA A 142 0.01 -19.72 -8.04
N GLN A 143 -0.18 -18.50 -8.57
CA GLN A 143 -0.44 -18.24 -9.97
C GLN A 143 0.55 -17.17 -10.47
N PRO A 144 1.54 -17.50 -11.32
CA PRO A 144 2.45 -16.47 -11.85
C PRO A 144 1.69 -15.49 -12.75
N LEU A 145 2.11 -14.21 -12.74
CA LEU A 145 1.57 -13.20 -13.65
C LEU A 145 1.91 -13.55 -15.10
N SER A 146 0.90 -13.64 -15.96
CA SER A 146 1.09 -13.74 -17.41
C SER A 146 1.42 -12.39 -18.05
N GLY A 147 1.87 -12.40 -19.30
CA GLY A 147 2.08 -11.16 -20.06
C GLY A 147 0.78 -10.40 -20.25
N SER A 148 -0.35 -11.09 -20.46
CA SER A 148 -1.68 -10.47 -20.49
C SER A 148 -2.06 -9.86 -19.14
N ASP A 149 -1.76 -10.51 -18.00
CA ASP A 149 -2.01 -9.93 -16.68
C ASP A 149 -1.20 -8.65 -16.49
N LEU A 150 0.09 -8.66 -16.85
CA LEU A 150 0.96 -7.49 -16.74
C LEU A 150 0.43 -6.32 -17.59
N GLN A 151 -0.01 -6.59 -18.82
CA GLN A 151 -0.61 -5.56 -19.69
C GLN A 151 -1.89 -4.96 -19.08
N LEU A 152 -2.78 -5.80 -18.53
CA LEU A 152 -3.99 -5.33 -17.86
C LEU A 152 -3.66 -4.51 -16.61
N VAL A 153 -2.74 -4.98 -15.77
CA VAL A 153 -2.28 -4.26 -14.58
C VAL A 153 -1.72 -2.89 -14.99
N VAL A 154 -0.80 -2.84 -15.95
CA VAL A 154 -0.21 -1.59 -16.47
C VAL A 154 -1.29 -0.61 -16.95
N ARG A 155 -2.28 -1.10 -17.72
CA ARG A 155 -3.42 -0.27 -18.17
C ARG A 155 -4.17 0.34 -16.99
N TRP A 156 -4.55 -0.49 -16.01
CA TRP A 156 -5.31 -0.04 -14.84
C TRP A 156 -4.51 0.89 -13.94
N ARG A 157 -3.20 0.67 -13.79
CA ARG A 157 -2.32 1.55 -13.01
C ARG A 157 -2.06 2.89 -13.70
N SER A 158 -1.96 2.92 -15.04
CA SER A 158 -1.92 4.18 -15.79
C SER A 158 -3.20 5.02 -15.56
N LEU A 159 -4.38 4.40 -15.70
CA LEU A 159 -5.66 5.05 -15.41
C LEU A 159 -5.75 5.49 -13.95
N GLY A 160 -5.39 4.61 -13.01
CA GLY A 160 -5.41 4.87 -11.57
C GLY A 160 -4.55 6.06 -11.17
N ALA A 161 -3.31 6.17 -11.68
CA ALA A 161 -2.44 7.31 -11.40
C ALA A 161 -3.02 8.64 -11.95
N MET A 162 -3.64 8.61 -13.14
CA MET A 162 -4.31 9.78 -13.69
C MET A 162 -5.52 10.20 -12.84
N LEU A 163 -6.35 9.25 -12.39
CA LEU A 163 -7.50 9.50 -11.52
C LEU A 163 -7.06 10.01 -10.15
N ALA A 164 -6.03 9.41 -9.56
CA ALA A 164 -5.43 9.88 -8.30
C ALA A 164 -4.93 11.33 -8.42
N GLY A 165 -4.28 11.68 -9.54
CA GLY A 165 -3.90 13.08 -9.82
C GLY A 165 -5.10 14.01 -9.90
N ARG A 166 -6.21 13.58 -10.52
CA ARG A 166 -7.46 14.37 -10.54
C ARG A 166 -8.09 14.51 -9.16
N LEU A 167 -8.04 13.49 -8.32
CA LEU A 167 -8.50 13.56 -6.92
C LEU A 167 -7.70 14.60 -6.13
N LEU A 168 -6.38 14.67 -6.31
CA LEU A 168 -5.55 15.70 -5.67
C LEU A 168 -5.88 17.12 -6.15
N VAL A 169 -6.29 17.30 -7.41
CA VAL A 169 -6.77 18.60 -7.90
C VAL A 169 -8.06 19.02 -7.19
N GLN A 170 -8.96 18.08 -6.90
CA GLN A 170 -10.18 18.36 -6.13
C GLN A 170 -9.84 18.66 -4.66
N ALA A 171 -8.94 17.87 -4.06
CA ALA A 171 -8.43 18.13 -2.71
C ALA A 171 -7.77 19.51 -2.58
N ALA A 172 -7.07 19.95 -3.63
CA ALA A 172 -6.42 21.25 -3.68
C ALA A 172 -7.38 22.44 -3.67
N ALA A 173 -8.63 22.26 -4.13
CA ALA A 173 -9.65 23.30 -4.10
C ALA A 173 -10.21 23.53 -2.69
N GLU A 174 -10.14 22.51 -1.82
CA GLU A 174 -10.63 22.54 -0.43
C GLU A 174 -9.50 22.78 0.59
N ALA A 175 -8.25 22.88 0.13
CA ALA A 175 -7.08 23.09 0.98
C ALA A 175 -6.70 24.59 1.06
N PRO A 176 -6.02 25.04 2.12
CA PRO A 176 -5.44 26.39 2.18
C PRO A 176 -4.52 26.68 0.99
N ASP A 177 -4.46 27.92 0.51
CA ASP A 177 -3.84 28.29 -0.79
C ASP A 177 -2.43 27.72 -1.05
N GLU A 178 -1.55 27.76 -0.04
CA GLU A 178 -0.18 27.20 -0.14
C GLU A 178 -0.19 25.67 -0.26
N ALA A 179 -1.00 25.01 0.57
CA ALA A 179 -1.19 23.57 0.55
C ALA A 179 -1.90 23.11 -0.74
N GLY A 180 -2.89 23.86 -1.20
CA GLY A 180 -3.59 23.63 -2.46
C GLY A 180 -2.67 23.77 -3.67
N SER A 181 -1.75 24.74 -3.66
CA SER A 181 -0.72 24.87 -4.71
C SER A 181 0.23 23.67 -4.72
N SER A 182 0.63 23.19 -3.54
CA SER A 182 1.48 22.01 -3.38
C SER A 182 0.78 20.72 -3.84
N LEU A 183 -0.51 20.55 -3.51
CA LEU A 183 -1.34 19.43 -3.98
C LEU A 183 -1.52 19.43 -5.50
N ARG A 184 -1.66 20.60 -6.13
CA ARG A 184 -1.65 20.72 -7.61
C ARG A 184 -0.31 20.27 -8.20
N GLY A 185 0.82 20.63 -7.60
CA GLY A 185 2.13 20.12 -7.98
C GLY A 185 2.26 18.60 -7.82
N CYS A 186 1.69 18.03 -6.74
CA CYS A 186 1.62 16.58 -6.56
C CYS A 186 0.80 15.91 -7.67
N ALA A 187 -0.32 16.52 -8.07
CA ALA A 187 -1.14 16.03 -9.17
C ALA A 187 -0.36 15.99 -10.50
N ASP A 188 0.51 16.95 -10.76
CA ASP A 188 1.40 16.94 -11.94
C ASP A 188 2.42 15.79 -11.89
N SER A 189 2.99 15.50 -10.72
CA SER A 189 3.86 14.34 -10.53
C SER A 189 3.12 13.03 -10.83
N LEU A 190 1.85 12.90 -10.40
CA LEU A 190 1.01 11.73 -10.73
C LEU A 190 0.64 11.64 -12.22
N ARG A 191 0.48 12.78 -12.92
CA ARG A 191 0.33 12.77 -14.39
C ARG A 191 1.59 12.24 -15.06
N SER A 192 2.76 12.61 -14.58
CA SER A 192 4.04 12.07 -15.07
C SER A 192 4.16 10.56 -14.81
N ALA A 193 3.73 10.10 -13.63
CA ALA A 193 3.67 8.66 -13.32
C ALA A 193 2.67 7.91 -14.22
N ALA A 194 1.49 8.48 -14.49
CA ALA A 194 0.52 7.91 -15.43
C ALA A 194 1.07 7.79 -16.86
N ARG A 195 1.84 8.79 -17.32
CA ARG A 195 2.56 8.74 -18.60
C ARG A 195 3.65 7.68 -18.62
N ALA A 196 4.40 7.51 -17.53
CA ALA A 196 5.40 6.45 -17.43
C ALA A 196 4.75 5.06 -17.55
N TRP A 197 3.64 4.82 -16.85
CA TRP A 197 2.86 3.59 -16.98
C TRP A 197 2.34 3.38 -18.41
N ARG A 198 1.85 4.43 -19.07
CA ARG A 198 1.44 4.37 -20.48
C ARG A 198 2.61 4.04 -21.40
N GLY A 199 3.81 4.57 -21.12
CA GLY A 199 5.03 4.22 -21.84
C GLY A 199 5.37 2.73 -21.73
N VAL A 200 5.14 2.11 -20.58
CA VAL A 200 5.22 0.64 -20.44
C VAL A 200 4.18 -0.03 -21.34
N GLN A 201 2.92 0.41 -21.29
CA GLN A 201 1.83 -0.15 -22.11
C GLN A 201 2.19 -0.15 -23.61
N GLU A 202 2.71 0.96 -24.13
CA GLU A 202 3.12 1.11 -25.52
C GLU A 202 4.23 0.12 -25.93
N ARG A 203 5.09 -0.30 -24.99
CA ARG A 203 6.11 -1.35 -25.23
C ARG A 203 5.51 -2.75 -25.34
N TRP A 204 4.32 -2.97 -24.78
CA TRP A 204 3.60 -4.23 -24.83
C TRP A 204 2.62 -4.35 -26.00
N ASP A 205 2.27 -3.26 -26.69
CA ASP A 205 1.20 -3.22 -27.72
C ASP A 205 1.34 -4.28 -28.84
N ARG A 206 2.57 -4.76 -29.09
CA ARG A 206 2.89 -5.77 -30.10
C ARG A 206 3.60 -7.00 -29.52
N VAL A 207 3.38 -7.25 -28.23
CA VAL A 207 3.91 -8.40 -27.50
C VAL A 207 2.74 -9.25 -27.02
N VAL A 208 2.84 -10.55 -27.23
CA VAL A 208 1.80 -11.52 -26.91
C VAL A 208 2.39 -12.63 -26.06
N ASP A 209 1.68 -13.00 -25.00
CA ASP A 209 1.95 -14.23 -24.26
C ASP A 209 1.20 -15.39 -24.94
N VAL A 210 1.94 -16.40 -25.40
CA VAL A 210 1.37 -17.55 -26.14
C VAL A 210 0.45 -18.39 -25.28
N ASP A 211 0.79 -18.55 -24.00
CA ASP A 211 0.03 -19.39 -23.07
C ASP A 211 -1.24 -18.69 -22.59
N ASP A 212 -1.32 -17.37 -22.76
CA ASP A 212 -2.41 -16.56 -22.26
C ASP A 212 -2.73 -15.33 -23.14
N PRO A 213 -3.39 -15.52 -24.30
CA PRO A 213 -3.59 -14.48 -25.30
C PRO A 213 -4.90 -13.71 -25.09
N ARG A 214 -5.25 -13.40 -23.84
CA ARG A 214 -6.46 -12.62 -23.51
C ARG A 214 -6.42 -11.23 -24.10
N ILE A 215 -5.27 -10.58 -24.08
CA ILE A 215 -5.04 -9.36 -24.86
C ILE A 215 -4.39 -9.77 -26.16
N ARG A 216 -5.18 -9.70 -27.24
CA ARG A 216 -4.62 -9.80 -28.59
C ARG A 216 -4.03 -8.44 -28.95
N PRO A 217 -2.81 -8.38 -29.51
CA PRO A 217 -2.31 -7.15 -30.11
C PRO A 217 -3.34 -6.68 -31.14
N ARG A 218 -3.46 -5.36 -31.32
CA ARG A 218 -4.41 -4.74 -32.27
C ARG A 218 -4.01 -5.07 -33.70
N LEU A 219 -4.32 -6.29 -34.10
CA LEU A 219 -3.91 -6.88 -35.35
C LEU A 219 -5.14 -7.22 -36.17
N PRO A 220 -5.12 -6.94 -37.49
CA PRO A 220 -6.17 -7.42 -38.36
C PRO A 220 -6.29 -8.94 -38.20
N GLN A 221 -7.54 -9.41 -38.10
CA GLN A 221 -7.83 -10.82 -37.95
C GLN A 221 -7.20 -11.59 -39.13
N PRO A 222 -6.59 -12.76 -38.88
CA PRO A 222 -6.08 -13.59 -39.97
C PRO A 222 -7.21 -13.87 -40.97
N SER A 223 -6.94 -13.74 -42.26
CA SER A 223 -7.92 -14.12 -43.27
C SER A 223 -8.19 -15.63 -43.17
N TYR A 224 -9.41 -16.04 -43.56
CA TYR A 224 -9.80 -17.44 -43.56
C TYR A 224 -8.83 -18.31 -44.38
N GLU A 225 -8.31 -17.78 -45.49
CA GLU A 225 -7.34 -18.47 -46.34
C GLU A 225 -5.99 -18.70 -45.67
N MET A 226 -5.50 -17.73 -44.90
CA MET A 226 -4.24 -17.86 -44.15
C MET A 226 -4.36 -18.95 -43.06
N ALA A 227 -5.50 -19.00 -42.38
CA ALA A 227 -5.77 -20.05 -41.40
C ALA A 227 -5.92 -21.44 -42.07
N ARG A 228 -6.64 -21.52 -43.20
CA ARG A 228 -6.87 -22.77 -43.95
C ARG A 228 -5.57 -23.35 -44.52
N ARG A 229 -4.63 -22.51 -44.96
CA ARG A 229 -3.31 -22.93 -45.47
C ARG A 229 -2.31 -23.28 -44.36
N GLY A 230 -2.71 -23.25 -43.09
CA GLY A 230 -1.81 -23.50 -41.96
C GLY A 230 -0.75 -22.41 -41.75
N GLN A 231 -0.90 -21.24 -42.39
CA GLN A 231 0.05 -20.13 -42.29
C GLN A 231 -0.09 -19.36 -40.97
N VAL A 232 -1.22 -19.55 -40.26
CA VAL A 232 -1.49 -18.94 -38.95
C VAL A 232 -2.24 -19.93 -38.07
N SER A 233 -1.76 -20.14 -36.84
CA SER A 233 -2.47 -20.91 -35.81
C SER A 233 -3.38 -20.00 -34.97
N ARG A 234 -4.57 -20.50 -34.59
CA ARG A 234 -5.44 -19.78 -33.64
C ARG A 234 -4.81 -19.88 -32.25
N MET A 235 -4.62 -18.74 -31.59
CA MET A 235 -4.08 -18.74 -30.22
C MET A 235 -5.06 -19.43 -29.25
N PRO A 236 -4.55 -20.17 -28.24
CA PRO A 236 -5.39 -20.85 -27.25
C PRO A 236 -6.31 -19.87 -26.50
N ARG A 237 -7.41 -20.34 -25.91
CA ARG A 237 -8.25 -19.48 -25.05
C ARG A 237 -7.59 -19.38 -23.68
N GLY A 238 -7.33 -18.15 -23.23
CA GLY A 238 -6.58 -17.88 -21.99
C GLY A 238 -7.31 -18.34 -20.72
N THR A 239 -6.55 -18.46 -19.64
CA THR A 239 -7.00 -18.83 -18.28
C THR A 239 -7.65 -17.63 -17.57
N ALA A 240 -8.21 -17.84 -16.37
CA ALA A 240 -8.75 -16.74 -15.57
C ALA A 240 -7.65 -15.72 -15.19
N PRO A 241 -7.96 -14.40 -15.14
CA PRO A 241 -7.00 -13.35 -14.76
C PRO A 241 -6.43 -13.59 -13.38
N HIS A 242 -5.14 -13.26 -13.23
CA HIS A 242 -4.50 -13.22 -11.93
C HIS A 242 -5.26 -12.23 -11.03
N PRO A 243 -5.49 -12.53 -9.73
CA PRO A 243 -6.22 -11.65 -8.82
C PRO A 243 -5.77 -10.18 -8.83
N ALA A 244 -4.46 -9.94 -8.99
CA ALA A 244 -3.90 -8.59 -9.07
C ALA A 244 -4.49 -7.73 -10.21
N VAL A 245 -4.95 -8.34 -11.30
CA VAL A 245 -5.63 -7.63 -12.40
C VAL A 245 -6.94 -7.03 -11.90
N GLU A 246 -7.77 -7.83 -11.25
CA GLU A 246 -9.07 -7.40 -10.75
C GLU A 246 -8.92 -6.41 -9.59
N ILE A 247 -7.91 -6.57 -8.73
CA ILE A 247 -7.60 -5.61 -7.66
C ILE A 247 -7.13 -4.26 -8.26
N ALA A 248 -6.25 -4.29 -9.27
CA ALA A 248 -5.80 -3.09 -9.96
C ALA A 248 -6.97 -2.37 -10.65
N ARG A 249 -7.88 -3.13 -11.27
CA ARG A 249 -9.12 -2.60 -11.85
C ARG A 249 -10.02 -1.99 -10.78
N ALA A 250 -10.29 -2.70 -9.69
CA ALA A 250 -11.18 -2.26 -8.64
C ALA A 250 -10.71 -0.95 -8.01
N SER A 251 -9.41 -0.81 -7.70
CA SER A 251 -8.84 0.43 -7.17
C SER A 251 -8.98 1.62 -8.14
N ALA A 252 -8.78 1.41 -9.44
CA ALA A 252 -8.96 2.45 -10.46
C ALA A 252 -10.45 2.83 -10.63
N LEU A 253 -11.36 1.86 -10.66
CA LEU A 253 -12.80 2.10 -10.71
C LEU A 253 -13.29 2.88 -9.50
N ARG A 254 -12.85 2.49 -8.30
CA ARG A 254 -13.17 3.19 -7.06
C ARG A 254 -12.69 4.65 -7.08
N ALA A 255 -11.44 4.90 -7.50
CA ALA A 255 -10.94 6.26 -7.64
C ALA A 255 -11.76 7.11 -8.62
N GLY A 256 -12.19 6.52 -9.74
CA GLY A 256 -13.03 7.22 -10.71
C GLY A 256 -14.47 7.42 -10.24
N ARG A 257 -15.05 6.47 -9.50
CA ARG A 257 -16.38 6.62 -8.91
C ARG A 257 -16.42 7.67 -7.80
N LEU A 258 -15.33 7.79 -7.04
CA LEU A 258 -15.18 8.89 -6.09
C LEU A 258 -15.23 10.24 -6.83
N LEU A 259 -14.59 10.35 -8.00
CA LEU A 259 -14.58 11.57 -8.84
C LEU A 259 -15.88 11.86 -9.58
N PHE A 260 -16.52 10.84 -10.15
CA PHE A 260 -17.57 11.01 -11.17
C PHE A 260 -18.94 10.45 -10.75
N GLY A 261 -19.02 9.75 -9.62
CA GLY A 261 -20.25 9.10 -9.11
C GLY A 261 -20.21 7.58 -9.22
N GLY A 262 -21.08 6.91 -8.45
CA GLY A 262 -21.12 5.44 -8.33
C GLY A 262 -21.29 4.68 -9.65
N ASP A 263 -22.07 5.23 -10.58
CA ASP A 263 -22.36 4.62 -11.88
C ASP A 263 -21.24 4.80 -12.92
N TRP A 264 -20.12 5.43 -12.54
CA TRP A 264 -19.03 5.65 -13.47
C TRP A 264 -18.33 4.34 -13.87
N ASP A 265 -18.18 4.16 -15.18
CA ASP A 265 -17.43 3.09 -15.83
C ASP A 265 -16.58 3.67 -16.98
N PRO A 266 -15.25 3.48 -16.99
CA PRO A 266 -14.37 3.94 -18.06
C PRO A 266 -14.62 3.25 -19.41
N ASP A 267 -15.25 2.07 -19.43
CA ASP A 267 -15.57 1.34 -20.66
C ASP A 267 -16.97 1.70 -21.22
N SER A 268 -17.72 2.59 -20.55
CA SER A 268 -19.01 3.09 -21.06
C SER A 268 -18.84 3.92 -22.34
N ALA A 269 -19.77 3.78 -23.29
CA ALA A 269 -19.80 4.55 -24.53
C ALA A 269 -20.11 6.04 -24.31
N SER A 270 -20.73 6.39 -23.19
CA SER A 270 -20.91 7.78 -22.78
C SER A 270 -19.58 8.32 -22.25
N GLY A 271 -19.14 9.48 -22.75
CA GLY A 271 -17.96 10.17 -22.21
C GLY A 271 -18.03 10.37 -20.68
N PRO A 272 -16.91 10.68 -20.02
CA PRO A 272 -16.88 10.80 -18.56
C PRO A 272 -17.93 11.82 -18.09
N PRO A 273 -18.72 11.49 -17.04
CA PRO A 273 -19.65 12.43 -16.44
C PRO A 273 -18.91 13.68 -15.96
N ARG A 274 -19.67 14.74 -15.71
CA ARG A 274 -19.13 15.92 -15.02
C ARG A 274 -18.57 15.49 -13.65
N THR A 275 -17.36 15.95 -13.33
CA THR A 275 -16.75 15.73 -12.01
C THR A 275 -17.70 16.22 -10.92
N ARG A 276 -17.82 15.43 -9.85
CA ARG A 276 -18.57 15.79 -8.65
C ARG A 276 -17.99 17.05 -7.99
N PRO A 277 -18.76 17.76 -7.16
CA PRO A 277 -18.24 18.88 -6.36
C PRO A 277 -17.05 18.43 -5.50
N ALA A 278 -15.99 19.25 -5.46
CA ALA A 278 -14.83 19.04 -4.61
C ALA A 278 -15.16 18.76 -3.12
N PRO A 279 -16.09 19.51 -2.45
CA PRO A 279 -16.40 19.24 -1.05
C PRO A 279 -16.99 17.84 -0.82
N ASP A 280 -17.82 17.34 -1.73
CA ASP A 280 -18.42 16.00 -1.62
C ASP A 280 -17.35 14.90 -1.77
N ILE A 281 -16.43 15.09 -2.72
CA ILE A 281 -15.32 14.16 -2.97
C ILE A 281 -14.41 14.08 -1.74
N VAL A 282 -14.06 15.23 -1.18
CA VAL A 282 -13.19 15.33 -0.01
C VAL A 282 -13.88 14.77 1.24
N ALA A 283 -15.17 15.05 1.43
CA ALA A 283 -15.96 14.50 2.54
C ALA A 283 -16.05 12.97 2.48
N ASP A 284 -16.39 12.40 1.31
CA ASP A 284 -16.45 10.94 1.12
C ASP A 284 -15.09 10.26 1.31
N ALA A 285 -13.99 10.98 1.07
CA ALA A 285 -12.64 10.47 1.30
C ALA A 285 -12.18 10.58 2.77
N GLY A 286 -12.98 11.20 3.65
CA GLY A 286 -12.63 11.45 5.05
C GLY A 286 -11.82 12.74 5.28
N GLY A 287 -11.72 13.63 4.29
CA GLY A 287 -10.99 14.88 4.33
C GLY A 287 -9.75 14.92 3.44
N VAL A 288 -9.15 16.11 3.29
CA VAL A 288 -7.98 16.34 2.42
C VAL A 288 -6.80 15.45 2.81
N ALA A 289 -6.53 15.35 4.13
CA ALA A 289 -5.43 14.56 4.67
C ALA A 289 -5.61 13.05 4.41
N GLU A 290 -6.82 12.53 4.60
CA GLU A 290 -7.17 11.13 4.38
C GLU A 290 -7.15 10.74 2.90
N LEU A 291 -7.58 11.65 2.02
CA LEU A 291 -7.47 11.49 0.57
C LEU A 291 -5.99 11.47 0.13
N ALA A 292 -5.18 12.41 0.60
CA ALA A 292 -3.75 12.45 0.30
C ALA A 292 -3.03 11.18 0.81
N GLN A 293 -3.40 10.67 1.99
CA GLN A 293 -2.87 9.43 2.51
C GLN A 293 -3.25 8.22 1.64
N THR A 294 -4.50 8.18 1.14
CA THR A 294 -4.97 7.13 0.23
C THR A 294 -4.20 7.16 -1.09
N VAL A 295 -3.98 8.36 -1.64
CA VAL A 295 -3.16 8.56 -2.84
C VAL A 295 -1.70 8.16 -2.60
N TYR A 296 -1.12 8.47 -1.44
CA TYR A 296 0.22 8.00 -1.08
C TYR A 296 0.31 6.47 -1.10
N ARG A 297 -0.68 5.75 -0.52
CA ARG A 297 -0.68 4.27 -0.54
C ARG A 297 -0.81 3.70 -1.95
N LEU A 298 -1.61 4.33 -2.82
CA LEU A 298 -1.69 3.96 -4.24
C LEU A 298 -0.33 4.08 -4.92
N THR A 299 0.37 5.19 -4.72
CA THR A 299 1.72 5.46 -5.26
C THR A 299 2.74 4.44 -4.75
N ALA A 300 2.69 4.08 -3.46
CA ALA A 300 3.58 3.08 -2.87
C ALA A 300 3.31 1.65 -3.39
N ALA A 301 2.04 1.29 -3.56
CA ALA A 301 1.65 0.01 -4.16
C ALA A 301 2.07 -0.07 -5.64
N ASP A 302 1.87 1.02 -6.39
CA ASP A 302 2.33 1.16 -7.78
C ASP A 302 3.82 0.91 -7.93
N TRP A 303 4.61 1.56 -7.08
CA TRP A 303 6.06 1.38 -7.09
C TRP A 303 6.43 -0.09 -6.85
N ARG A 304 5.78 -0.78 -5.90
CA ARG A 304 6.05 -2.20 -5.63
C ARG A 304 5.73 -3.09 -6.83
N ILE A 305 4.62 -2.83 -7.52
CA ILE A 305 4.28 -3.54 -8.76
C ILE A 305 5.36 -3.30 -9.81
N ALA A 306 5.78 -2.04 -10.01
CA ALA A 306 6.80 -1.70 -10.99
C ALA A 306 8.16 -2.35 -10.67
N VAL A 307 8.54 -2.46 -9.40
CA VAL A 307 9.74 -3.19 -8.96
C VAL A 307 9.61 -4.70 -9.20
N ALA A 308 8.42 -5.27 -8.98
CA ALA A 308 8.17 -6.70 -9.16
C ALA A 308 8.05 -7.13 -10.62
N ALA A 309 7.58 -6.24 -11.49
CA ALA A 309 7.23 -6.57 -12.86
C ALA A 309 8.39 -7.11 -13.72
N PRO A 310 9.63 -6.58 -13.66
CA PRO A 310 10.76 -7.19 -14.37
C PRO A 310 10.98 -8.66 -14.02
N ARG A 311 10.79 -9.06 -12.74
CA ARG A 311 10.89 -10.46 -12.33
C ARG A 311 9.80 -11.32 -12.97
N ALA A 312 8.59 -10.79 -13.07
CA ALA A 312 7.50 -11.45 -13.78
C ALA A 312 7.80 -11.59 -15.27
N VAL A 313 8.37 -10.54 -15.91
CA VAL A 313 8.76 -10.57 -17.33
C VAL A 313 9.82 -11.64 -17.59
N THR A 314 10.89 -11.70 -16.79
CA THR A 314 11.92 -12.76 -16.92
C THR A 314 11.31 -14.16 -16.77
N ALA A 315 10.36 -14.35 -15.86
CA ALA A 315 9.72 -15.66 -15.67
C ALA A 315 8.91 -16.13 -16.89
N ILE A 316 8.48 -15.19 -17.75
CA ILE A 316 7.62 -15.47 -18.91
C ILE A 316 8.30 -15.17 -20.25
N GLU A 317 9.56 -14.74 -20.25
CA GLU A 317 10.24 -14.24 -21.46
C GLU A 317 10.23 -15.25 -22.62
N HIS A 318 10.41 -16.54 -22.29
CA HIS A 318 10.48 -17.65 -23.25
C HIS A 318 9.15 -17.89 -23.99
N ARG A 319 8.03 -17.38 -23.48
CA ARG A 319 6.69 -17.50 -24.08
C ARG A 319 6.16 -16.19 -24.68
N LEU A 320 6.95 -15.11 -24.61
CA LEU A 320 6.60 -13.85 -25.23
C LEU A 320 6.96 -13.87 -26.72
N LEU A 321 6.00 -13.51 -27.56
CA LEU A 321 6.19 -13.33 -29.00
C LEU A 321 5.86 -11.90 -29.43
N THR A 322 6.47 -11.47 -30.52
CA THR A 322 6.25 -10.17 -31.16
C THR A 322 6.01 -10.33 -32.66
N ASP A 323 5.39 -9.32 -33.27
CA ASP A 323 5.17 -9.25 -34.72
C ASP A 323 5.71 -7.95 -35.34
N VAL A 324 6.60 -7.23 -34.64
CA VAL A 324 7.20 -5.94 -35.03
C VAL A 324 8.13 -6.08 -36.25
N PRO A 325 7.69 -5.77 -37.49
CA PRO A 325 8.35 -6.18 -38.74
C PRO A 325 9.83 -5.83 -38.82
N GLU A 326 10.23 -4.71 -38.21
CA GLU A 326 11.60 -4.21 -38.12
C GLU A 326 12.56 -5.19 -37.42
N HIS A 327 12.03 -6.13 -36.64
CA HIS A 327 12.77 -7.12 -35.89
C HIS A 327 12.54 -8.55 -36.40
N ARG A 328 11.91 -8.75 -37.56
CA ARG A 328 11.64 -10.10 -38.06
C ARG A 328 12.95 -10.77 -38.50
N PRO A 329 13.29 -11.97 -37.97
CA PRO A 329 14.42 -12.73 -38.47
C PRO A 329 14.28 -13.01 -39.97
N VAL A 330 15.40 -12.91 -40.70
CA VAL A 330 15.42 -13.12 -42.16
C VAL A 330 14.89 -14.50 -42.50
N GLY A 331 13.90 -14.57 -43.41
CA GLY A 331 13.30 -15.84 -43.84
C GLY A 331 12.35 -16.50 -42.84
N HIS A 332 12.00 -15.86 -41.72
CA HIS A 332 11.12 -16.48 -40.73
C HIS A 332 9.70 -16.71 -41.30
N PRO A 333 9.17 -17.95 -41.33
CA PRO A 333 7.90 -18.24 -42.00
C PRO A 333 6.64 -17.75 -41.26
N TYR A 334 6.73 -17.44 -39.96
CA TYR A 334 5.56 -17.14 -39.12
C TYR A 334 5.38 -15.64 -38.86
N ARG A 335 4.13 -15.24 -38.60
CA ARG A 335 3.76 -13.86 -38.25
C ARG A 335 4.37 -13.40 -36.93
N PHE A 336 4.43 -14.31 -35.95
CA PHE A 336 4.95 -14.06 -34.62
C PHE A 336 6.28 -14.79 -34.43
N TYR A 337 7.19 -14.16 -33.69
CA TYR A 337 8.52 -14.68 -33.38
C TYR A 337 8.98 -14.19 -32.02
N GLN A 338 10.03 -14.81 -31.47
CA GLN A 338 10.52 -14.48 -30.14
C GLN A 338 10.94 -13.01 -30.03
N LEU A 339 10.74 -12.43 -28.84
CA LEU A 339 11.26 -11.11 -28.53
C LEU A 339 12.79 -11.15 -28.56
N HIS A 340 13.39 -10.09 -29.09
CA HIS A 340 14.83 -9.91 -29.01
C HIS A 340 15.21 -9.34 -27.64
N ASP A 341 16.44 -9.61 -27.20
CA ASP A 341 16.97 -9.16 -25.90
C ASP A 341 16.83 -7.64 -25.71
N HIS A 342 17.05 -6.83 -26.76
CA HIS A 342 16.89 -5.38 -26.67
C HIS A 342 15.43 -4.95 -26.47
N GLN A 343 14.45 -5.74 -26.91
CA GLN A 343 13.03 -5.46 -26.67
C GLN A 343 12.65 -5.80 -25.23
N LEU A 344 13.18 -6.91 -24.69
CA LEU A 344 13.01 -7.28 -23.28
C LEU A 344 13.66 -6.25 -22.35
N GLU A 345 14.89 -5.84 -22.63
CA GLU A 345 15.58 -4.81 -21.87
C GLU A 345 14.81 -3.49 -21.90
N ARG A 346 14.28 -3.12 -23.08
CA ARG A 346 13.41 -1.95 -23.23
C ARG A 346 12.12 -2.00 -22.40
N ILE A 347 11.56 -3.18 -22.17
CA ILE A 347 10.42 -3.38 -21.26
C ILE A 347 10.90 -3.21 -19.81
N HIS A 348 12.00 -3.85 -19.42
CA HIS A 348 12.58 -3.71 -18.08
C HIS A 348 12.90 -2.25 -17.73
N THR A 349 13.63 -1.53 -18.59
CA THR A 349 13.98 -0.12 -18.39
C THR A 349 12.74 0.77 -18.21
N SER A 350 11.64 0.47 -18.91
CA SER A 350 10.40 1.25 -18.79
C SER A 350 9.76 1.14 -17.40
N PHE A 351 9.85 -0.01 -16.74
CA PHE A 351 9.41 -0.15 -15.34
C PHE A 351 10.29 0.66 -14.37
N GLN A 352 11.58 0.83 -14.66
CA GLN A 352 12.46 1.68 -13.86
C GLN A 352 12.02 3.15 -13.92
N GLN A 353 11.58 3.62 -15.09
CA GLN A 353 11.02 4.95 -15.27
C GLN A 353 9.73 5.15 -14.47
N VAL A 354 8.88 4.11 -14.40
CA VAL A 354 7.71 4.11 -13.52
C VAL A 354 8.14 4.22 -12.06
N CYS A 355 9.12 3.43 -11.61
CA CYS A 355 9.62 3.51 -10.24
C CYS A 355 10.08 4.93 -9.88
N ALA A 356 10.87 5.57 -10.74
CA ALA A 356 11.34 6.94 -10.53
C ALA A 356 10.19 7.95 -10.47
N ALA A 357 9.20 7.84 -11.37
CA ALA A 357 8.05 8.74 -11.41
C ALA A 357 7.14 8.57 -10.17
N GLN A 358 6.91 7.33 -9.72
CA GLN A 358 6.14 7.05 -8.50
C GLN A 358 6.87 7.56 -7.26
N GLN A 359 8.19 7.41 -7.19
CA GLN A 359 9.00 7.96 -6.10
C GLN A 359 8.93 9.49 -6.04
N ALA A 360 9.02 10.17 -7.19
CA ALA A 360 8.88 11.63 -7.26
C ALA A 360 7.48 12.09 -6.78
N ALA A 361 6.42 11.39 -7.20
CA ALA A 361 5.06 11.66 -6.73
C ALA A 361 4.90 11.45 -5.22
N ALA A 362 5.47 10.38 -4.67
CA ALA A 362 5.45 10.12 -3.24
C ALA A 362 6.21 11.20 -2.44
N GLN A 363 7.40 11.60 -2.90
CA GLN A 363 8.17 12.68 -2.27
C GLN A 363 7.41 14.00 -2.28
N SER A 364 6.78 14.35 -3.40
CA SER A 364 5.96 15.55 -3.52
C SER A 364 4.78 15.55 -2.53
N LEU A 365 4.10 14.41 -2.37
CA LEU A 365 3.03 14.24 -1.39
C LEU A 365 3.53 14.36 0.06
N LEU A 366 4.67 13.74 0.37
CA LEU A 366 5.25 13.78 1.71
C LEU A 366 5.74 15.18 2.09
N ALA A 367 6.24 15.96 1.12
CA ALA A 367 6.58 17.37 1.34
C ALA A 367 5.33 18.22 1.66
N THR A 368 4.17 17.85 1.12
CA THR A 368 2.89 18.55 1.38
C THR A 368 2.26 18.15 2.70
N ALA A 369 2.68 17.02 3.30
CA ALA A 369 2.04 16.41 4.46
C ALA A 369 1.81 17.36 5.65
N PRO A 370 2.79 18.19 6.07
CA PRO A 370 2.61 19.09 7.22
C PRO A 370 1.53 20.14 6.98
N GLY A 371 1.43 20.66 5.75
CA GLY A 371 0.49 21.74 5.40
C GLY A 371 -0.98 21.29 5.35
N ILE A 372 -1.23 19.98 5.25
CA ILE A 372 -2.58 19.39 5.23
C ILE A 372 -2.86 18.48 6.43
N GLY A 373 -1.90 18.32 7.35
CA GLY A 373 -2.03 17.42 8.51
C GLY A 373 -2.06 15.93 8.16
N MET A 374 -1.46 15.50 7.04
CA MET A 374 -1.41 14.08 6.65
C MET A 374 -0.49 13.27 7.58
N ASP A 375 -0.98 12.12 8.08
CA ASP A 375 -0.16 11.19 8.87
C ASP A 375 0.89 10.47 7.99
N THR A 376 2.16 10.69 8.31
CA THR A 376 3.33 10.16 7.61
C THR A 376 3.88 8.86 8.21
N ARG A 377 3.29 8.32 9.30
CA ARG A 377 3.74 7.05 9.92
C ARG A 377 3.74 5.89 8.93
N ARG A 378 2.74 5.84 8.05
CA ARG A 378 2.68 4.83 6.99
C ARG A 378 3.87 4.93 6.03
N ALA A 379 4.33 6.15 5.73
CA ALA A 379 5.46 6.33 4.83
C ALA A 379 6.79 5.86 5.44
N VAL A 380 6.98 6.08 6.74
CA VAL A 380 8.13 5.55 7.50
C VAL A 380 8.14 4.02 7.47
N LEU A 381 6.97 3.40 7.66
CA LEU A 381 6.80 1.96 7.56
C LEU A 381 7.15 1.44 6.16
N ASP A 382 6.61 2.07 5.12
CA ASP A 382 6.86 1.68 3.74
C ASP A 382 8.35 1.76 3.38
N ALA A 383 9.03 2.86 3.73
CA ALA A 383 10.47 3.02 3.53
C ALA A 383 11.29 1.92 4.24
N THR A 384 10.83 1.42 5.38
CA THR A 384 11.48 0.30 6.08
C THR A 384 11.21 -1.02 5.40
N ALA A 385 9.96 -1.28 4.98
CA ALA A 385 9.60 -2.49 4.25
C ALA A 385 10.32 -2.57 2.89
N HIS A 386 10.50 -1.45 2.20
CA HIS A 386 11.14 -1.38 0.88
C HIS A 386 12.64 -1.70 0.90
N ARG A 387 13.36 -1.38 1.98
CA ARG A 387 14.76 -1.79 2.18
C ARG A 387 14.97 -3.30 2.17
N HIS A 388 13.91 -4.09 2.38
CA HIS A 388 13.95 -5.54 2.33
C HIS A 388 13.50 -6.12 0.97
N ILE A 389 13.08 -5.27 0.04
CA ILE A 389 12.59 -5.68 -1.29
C ILE A 389 13.68 -5.50 -2.35
N THR A 390 14.43 -4.41 -2.30
CA THR A 390 15.44 -4.05 -3.29
C THR A 390 16.47 -3.10 -2.69
N ASP A 391 17.67 -3.07 -3.27
CA ASP A 391 18.70 -2.06 -2.97
C ASP A 391 18.31 -0.66 -3.45
N TRP A 392 17.27 -0.55 -4.30
CA TRP A 392 16.71 0.74 -4.70
C TRP A 392 15.95 1.38 -3.54
N THR A 393 16.41 2.55 -3.12
CA THR A 393 15.85 3.23 -1.95
C THR A 393 14.56 3.96 -2.31
N TRP A 394 13.45 3.55 -1.68
CA TRP A 394 12.23 4.35 -1.64
C TRP A 394 12.46 5.63 -0.84
N ALA A 395 11.70 6.68 -1.18
CA ALA A 395 11.80 8.03 -0.65
C ALA A 395 12.16 8.07 0.86
N PRO A 396 13.24 8.78 1.25
CA PRO A 396 13.58 8.93 2.66
C PRO A 396 12.49 9.76 3.35
N VAL A 397 12.04 9.29 4.51
CA VAL A 397 11.12 10.04 5.37
C VAL A 397 11.90 10.51 6.59
N THR A 398 11.99 11.82 6.80
CA THR A 398 12.48 12.37 8.06
C THR A 398 11.44 12.05 9.13
N ALA A 399 11.73 11.10 10.02
CA ALA A 399 10.85 10.82 11.15
C ALA A 399 10.64 12.12 11.94
N PRO A 400 9.40 12.51 12.28
CA PRO A 400 9.20 13.65 13.15
C PRO A 400 9.93 13.36 14.45
N ALA A 401 10.80 14.29 14.88
CA ALA A 401 11.48 14.19 16.16
C ALA A 401 10.42 13.92 17.24
N PRO A 402 10.66 13.00 18.19
CA PRO A 402 9.69 12.79 19.26
C PRO A 402 9.45 14.15 19.90
N ALA A 403 8.20 14.62 19.87
CA ALA A 403 7.82 15.81 20.60
C ALA A 403 8.29 15.59 22.04
N MET A 404 9.33 16.33 22.45
CA MET A 404 9.65 16.47 23.86
C MET A 404 8.42 17.11 24.47
N LEU A 405 7.51 16.27 25.00
CA LEU A 405 6.63 16.68 26.09
C LEU A 405 7.56 17.38 27.08
N GLY A 406 7.31 18.68 27.24
CA GLY A 406 8.24 19.64 27.81
C GLY A 406 8.94 19.12 29.04
N ALA A 407 10.19 19.56 29.21
CA ALA A 407 11.00 19.31 30.39
C ALA A 407 10.18 19.60 31.66
N ILE A 408 9.51 18.59 32.19
CA ILE A 408 9.16 18.52 33.59
C ILE A 408 10.51 18.36 34.27
N ALA A 409 10.93 19.39 34.97
CA ALA A 409 12.15 19.46 35.73
C ALA A 409 12.47 18.10 36.36
N ARG A 410 13.71 17.63 36.20
CA ARG A 410 14.25 16.49 36.93
C ARG A 410 14.14 16.79 38.42
N GLY A 411 13.01 16.43 39.03
CA GLY A 411 12.89 16.27 40.47
C GLY A 411 13.83 15.15 40.90
N ALA A 412 14.55 15.38 41.99
CA ALA A 412 15.60 14.51 42.51
C ALA A 412 15.20 13.03 42.47
N ALA A 413 16.13 12.18 42.01
CA ALA A 413 15.99 10.74 42.04
C ALA A 413 15.81 10.28 43.49
N VAL A 414 14.58 9.92 43.85
CA VAL A 414 14.32 9.17 45.09
C VAL A 414 14.76 7.72 44.82
N PRO A 415 15.70 7.17 45.61
CA PRO A 415 16.10 5.78 45.44
C PRO A 415 14.90 4.85 45.70
N PRO A 416 14.84 3.68 45.04
CA PRO A 416 13.76 2.73 45.25
C PRO A 416 13.72 2.29 46.73
N PRO A 417 12.55 2.18 47.36
CA PRO A 417 12.46 1.55 48.68
C PRO A 417 12.91 0.09 48.57
N ALA A 418 13.72 -0.33 49.53
CA ALA A 418 14.24 -1.68 49.62
C ALA A 418 13.09 -2.71 49.62
N THR A 419 13.28 -3.77 48.84
CA THR A 419 12.43 -4.97 48.87
C THR A 419 12.29 -5.48 50.31
N PRO A 420 11.09 -5.81 50.80
CA PRO A 420 10.94 -6.50 52.06
C PRO A 420 11.62 -7.86 51.95
N GLY A 421 12.62 -8.09 52.81
CA GLY A 421 13.30 -9.37 52.90
C GLY A 421 12.31 -10.49 53.18
N ARG A 422 12.47 -11.61 52.47
CA ARG A 422 11.90 -12.89 52.88
C ARG A 422 12.41 -13.20 54.28
N GLY A 423 11.51 -13.18 55.25
CA GLY A 423 11.74 -13.82 56.53
C GLY A 423 12.01 -15.31 56.27
N ALA A 424 13.23 -15.75 56.57
CA ALA A 424 13.49 -17.14 56.87
C ALA A 424 13.07 -17.37 58.32
N GLY A 425 12.03 -18.17 58.54
CA GLY A 425 11.84 -18.84 59.81
C GLY A 425 12.62 -20.16 59.76
N VAL A 426 13.60 -20.32 60.66
CA VAL A 426 13.58 -21.18 61.86
C VAL A 426 14.61 -20.59 62.83
#